data_AF-A0A420HZS9-F1
#
_entry.id   AF-A0A420HZS9-F1
#
_cell.length_a   1.000
_cell.length_b   1.000
_cell.length_c   1.000
_cell.angle_alpha   90.00
_cell.angle_beta   90.00
_cell.angle_gamma   90.00
#
_symmetry.space_group_name_H-M   'P 1'
#
loop_
_entity.id
_entity.type
_entity.pdbx_description
1 polymer ?
#
loop_
_entity_poly.entity_id
_entity_poly.type
_entity_poly.pdbx_seq_one_letter_code
_entity_poly.pdbx_strand_id
1 'polypeptide(L)'
;MQFFNFLFLIACISHLTIAHPLSLQDRQFRRPSSKSVSQAADNFARDAGIVSNALNTLPAMTDKKQIQSTAQKAFEAETDEDDQRSVLAAAAGFSGLGPDGKIKKFTPTVLKSLKEMARIGTPTSVQKNVPIIEEVRNPNILPSITQLSNAAMSLSGLEKNAKVFKNTTGSSKFKDGDDDKNGSSSTKNNSSSNNEEDDSSSKNSTSAKDKEDDSRNTNHVAGDNNTDAGRDSNDNDSN
;
A
#
# COMPACT_ATOMS: atom_id res chain seq x y z
N MET A 1 -47.30 21.55 -63.61
CA MET A 1 -47.08 20.63 -64.75
C MET A 1 -45.61 20.74 -65.14
N GLN A 2 -44.91 19.60 -65.13
CA GLN A 2 -43.61 19.34 -65.77
C GLN A 2 -42.36 19.97 -65.13
N PHE A 3 -41.21 19.31 -64.97
CA PHE A 3 -40.84 17.89 -64.85
C PHE A 3 -39.42 17.89 -64.23
N PHE A 4 -39.15 16.94 -63.35
CA PHE A 4 -37.81 16.55 -62.90
C PHE A 4 -36.92 16.16 -64.10
N ASN A 5 -35.61 16.42 -64.00
CA ASN A 5 -34.57 15.41 -64.16
C ASN A 5 -33.18 16.04 -63.92
N PHE A 6 -32.65 15.79 -62.72
CA PHE A 6 -31.29 16.13 -62.33
C PHE A 6 -30.39 14.98 -62.82
N LEU A 7 -29.65 15.22 -63.90
CA LEU A 7 -28.71 14.25 -64.45
C LEU A 7 -27.44 14.23 -63.58
N PHE A 8 -27.27 13.16 -62.82
CA PHE A 8 -26.07 12.84 -62.05
C PHE A 8 -24.89 12.61 -63.01
N LEU A 9 -23.89 13.48 -62.98
CA LEU A 9 -22.59 13.23 -63.59
C LEU A 9 -21.68 12.60 -62.53
N ILE A 10 -21.47 11.29 -62.62
CA ILE A 10 -20.52 10.55 -61.79
C ILE A 10 -19.11 10.88 -62.27
N ALA A 11 -18.39 11.70 -61.51
CA ALA A 11 -16.95 11.87 -61.66
C ALA A 11 -16.24 10.64 -61.05
N CYS A 12 -15.80 9.71 -61.90
CA CYS A 12 -14.79 8.72 -61.53
C CYS A 12 -13.45 9.43 -61.34
N ILE A 13 -13.16 9.86 -60.09
CA ILE A 13 -11.77 10.12 -59.69
C ILE A 13 -11.27 8.82 -59.06
N SER A 14 -10.52 8.06 -59.85
CA SER A 14 -9.65 6.99 -59.39
C SER A 14 -8.64 7.56 -58.40
N HIS A 15 -9.00 7.62 -57.12
CA HIS A 15 -8.01 7.69 -56.06
C HIS A 15 -7.37 6.30 -56.00
N LEU A 16 -6.29 6.17 -56.77
CA LEU A 16 -5.24 5.20 -56.52
C LEU A 16 -4.77 5.44 -55.09
N THR A 17 -5.40 4.73 -54.14
CA THR A 17 -4.92 4.70 -52.77
C THR A 17 -3.65 3.88 -52.86
N ILE A 18 -2.53 4.59 -52.94
CA ILE A 18 -1.23 4.03 -52.62
C ILE A 18 -1.43 3.39 -51.26
N ALA A 19 -1.45 2.05 -51.26
CA ALA A 19 -1.29 1.29 -50.05
C ALA A 19 0.05 1.71 -49.48
N HIS A 20 0.02 2.70 -48.59
CA HIS A 20 1.12 2.93 -47.68
C HIS A 20 1.33 1.57 -47.03
N PRO A 21 2.52 0.95 -47.16
CA PRO A 21 2.81 -0.20 -46.32
C PRO A 21 2.51 0.27 -44.90
N LEU A 22 1.62 -0.45 -44.23
CA LEU A 22 1.53 -0.41 -42.78
C LEU A 22 2.95 -0.74 -42.32
N SER A 23 3.77 0.30 -42.14
CA SER A 23 4.92 0.20 -41.29
C SER A 23 4.30 -0.18 -39.97
N LEU A 24 4.40 -1.47 -39.65
CA LEU A 24 4.58 -1.96 -38.30
C LEU A 24 5.75 -1.15 -37.75
N GLN A 25 5.51 0.12 -37.42
CA GLN A 25 6.21 0.81 -36.36
C GLN A 25 5.84 -0.02 -35.15
N ASP A 26 6.60 -1.09 -34.95
CA ASP A 26 7.33 -1.30 -33.73
C ASP A 26 6.93 -0.21 -32.73
N ARG A 27 5.81 -0.43 -32.03
CA ARG A 27 5.59 0.19 -30.73
C ARG A 27 6.67 -0.43 -29.86
N GLN A 28 7.92 -0.04 -30.09
CA GLN A 28 8.94 -0.12 -29.09
C GLN A 28 8.29 0.55 -27.91
N PHE A 29 7.97 -0.24 -26.89
CA PHE A 29 7.71 0.23 -25.54
C PHE A 29 8.93 1.09 -25.20
N ARG A 30 8.87 2.37 -25.59
CA ARG A 30 10.00 3.26 -25.42
C ARG A 30 10.09 3.46 -23.93
N ARG A 31 11.12 2.85 -23.35
CA ARG A 31 11.50 3.10 -21.97
C ARG A 31 11.54 4.61 -21.75
N PRO A 32 11.01 5.10 -20.61
CA PRO A 32 11.11 6.51 -20.27
C PRO A 32 12.55 6.99 -20.40
N SER A 33 12.74 8.22 -20.87
CA SER A 33 14.07 8.82 -20.97
C SER A 33 14.68 9.01 -19.57
N SER A 34 16.00 9.03 -19.46
CA SER A 34 16.66 9.25 -18.16
C SER A 34 16.22 10.56 -17.48
N LYS A 35 15.92 11.61 -18.25
CA LYS A 35 15.31 12.85 -17.73
C LYS A 35 13.94 12.60 -17.09
N SER A 36 13.07 11.84 -17.76
CA SER A 36 11.76 11.47 -17.24
C SER A 36 11.88 10.63 -15.97
N VAL A 37 12.84 9.69 -15.94
CA VAL A 37 13.11 8.84 -14.78
C VAL A 37 13.60 9.65 -13.58
N SER A 38 14.57 10.56 -13.78
CA SER A 38 15.06 11.45 -12.72
C SER A 38 13.92 12.32 -12.17
N GLN A 39 13.15 12.94 -13.06
CA GLN A 39 12.03 13.80 -12.68
C GLN A 39 10.94 13.02 -11.93
N ALA A 40 10.62 11.80 -12.38
CA ALA A 40 9.66 10.95 -11.70
C ALA A 40 10.16 10.53 -10.31
N ALA A 41 11.44 10.19 -10.17
CA ALA A 41 12.04 9.85 -8.87
C ALA A 41 11.99 11.04 -7.89
N ASP A 42 12.29 12.25 -8.37
CA ASP A 42 12.23 13.48 -7.56
C ASP A 42 10.80 13.82 -7.15
N ASN A 43 9.85 13.73 -8.09
CA ASN A 43 8.43 13.92 -7.82
C ASN A 43 7.93 12.93 -6.78
N PHE A 44 8.23 11.64 -6.97
CA PHE A 44 7.84 10.60 -6.03
C PHE A 44 8.38 10.88 -4.62
N ALA A 45 9.63 11.35 -4.53
CA ALA A 45 10.24 11.69 -3.25
C ALA A 45 9.68 12.95 -2.58
N ARG A 46 9.22 13.92 -3.37
CA ARG A 46 8.51 15.09 -2.87
C ARG A 46 7.14 14.70 -2.35
N ASP A 47 6.36 13.96 -3.12
CA ASP A 47 4.98 13.60 -2.80
C ASP A 47 4.96 12.67 -1.56
N ALA A 48 5.89 11.71 -1.51
CA ALA A 48 6.09 10.88 -0.31
C ALA A 48 6.50 11.70 0.92
N GLY A 49 7.22 12.80 0.72
CA GLY A 49 7.54 13.77 1.77
C GLY A 49 6.31 14.54 2.27
N ILE A 50 5.41 14.94 1.37
CA ILE A 50 4.15 15.62 1.71
C ILE A 50 3.27 14.70 2.56
N VAL A 51 3.07 13.45 2.12
CA VAL A 51 2.29 12.45 2.87
C VAL A 51 2.93 12.22 4.24
N SER A 52 4.25 12.03 4.29
CA SER A 52 4.95 11.78 5.57
C SER A 52 4.84 12.96 6.54
N ASN A 53 4.94 14.18 6.03
CA ASN A 53 4.78 15.38 6.85
C ASN A 53 3.36 15.50 7.41
N ALA A 54 2.34 15.26 6.57
CA ALA A 54 0.96 15.27 7.00
C ALA A 54 0.69 14.24 8.11
N LEU A 55 1.14 12.99 7.94
CA LEU A 55 0.96 11.93 8.94
C LEU A 55 1.63 12.27 10.29
N ASN A 56 2.79 12.92 10.26
CA ASN A 56 3.46 13.35 11.48
C ASN A 56 2.82 14.59 12.14
N THR A 57 2.00 15.36 11.40
CA THR A 57 1.42 16.63 11.88
C THR A 57 -0.04 16.46 12.33
N LEU A 58 -0.84 15.71 11.58
CA LEU A 58 -2.26 15.47 11.84
C LEU A 58 -2.59 15.11 13.30
N PRO A 59 -1.83 14.25 14.01
CA PRO A 59 -2.10 13.90 15.40
C PRO A 59 -2.14 15.06 16.39
N ALA A 60 -1.48 16.18 16.08
CA ALA A 60 -1.46 17.36 16.92
C ALA A 60 -2.57 18.37 16.58
N MET A 61 -3.33 18.13 15.51
CA MET A 61 -4.37 19.05 15.04
C MET A 61 -5.70 18.76 15.74
N THR A 62 -6.38 19.82 16.16
CA THR A 62 -7.75 19.76 16.70
C THR A 62 -8.75 20.50 15.81
N ASP A 63 -8.29 21.46 15.01
CA ASP A 63 -9.15 22.22 14.10
C ASP A 63 -9.61 21.37 12.91
N LYS A 64 -10.92 21.32 12.72
CA LYS A 64 -11.55 20.52 11.66
C LYS A 64 -11.06 20.90 10.27
N LYS A 65 -11.01 22.20 9.94
CA LYS A 65 -10.63 22.64 8.59
C LYS A 65 -9.17 22.34 8.30
N GLN A 66 -8.29 22.50 9.29
CA GLN A 66 -6.87 22.16 9.17
C GLN A 66 -6.66 20.64 8.99
N ILE A 67 -7.39 19.80 9.72
CA ILE A 67 -7.35 18.34 9.53
C ILE A 67 -7.80 17.99 8.11
N GLN A 68 -8.94 18.53 7.66
CA GLN A 68 -9.47 18.25 6.33
C GLN A 68 -8.48 18.69 5.24
N SER A 69 -7.96 19.91 5.33
CA SER A 69 -7.01 20.46 4.35
C SER A 69 -5.68 19.69 4.33
N THR A 70 -5.14 19.34 5.51
CA THR A 70 -3.87 18.59 5.61
C THR A 70 -4.02 17.17 5.09
N ALA A 71 -5.11 16.48 5.44
CA ALA A 71 -5.40 15.14 4.95
C ALA A 71 -5.71 15.14 3.44
N GLN A 72 -6.42 16.16 2.93
CA GLN A 72 -6.71 16.31 1.49
C GLN A 72 -5.42 16.52 0.70
N LYS A 73 -4.52 17.38 1.17
CA LYS A 73 -3.21 17.60 0.53
C LYS A 73 -2.38 16.31 0.48
N ALA A 74 -2.41 15.51 1.54
CA ALA A 74 -1.75 14.20 1.54
C ALA A 74 -2.42 13.21 0.59
N PHE A 75 -3.77 13.22 0.50
CA PHE A 75 -4.51 12.38 -0.43
C PHE A 75 -4.16 12.70 -1.89
N GLU A 76 -4.08 13.98 -2.24
CA GLU A 76 -3.66 14.43 -3.57
C GLU A 76 -2.23 13.98 -3.87
N ALA A 77 -1.29 14.20 -2.95
CA ALA A 77 0.08 13.74 -3.12
C ALA A 77 0.17 12.21 -3.31
N GLU A 78 -0.51 11.41 -2.50
CA GLU A 78 -0.54 9.94 -2.64
C GLU A 78 -1.23 9.50 -3.96
N THR A 79 -2.14 10.30 -4.50
CA THR A 79 -2.74 10.02 -5.83
C THR A 79 -1.73 10.30 -6.94
N ASP A 80 -0.99 11.41 -6.85
CA ASP A 80 0.05 11.80 -7.82
C ASP A 80 1.26 10.85 -7.81
N GLU A 81 1.50 10.15 -6.69
CA GLU A 81 2.50 9.09 -6.59
C GLU A 81 2.28 7.95 -7.62
N ASP A 82 1.03 7.70 -8.06
CA ASP A 82 0.70 6.66 -9.05
C ASP A 82 1.29 6.96 -10.43
N ASP A 83 1.28 8.23 -10.85
CA ASP A 83 1.84 8.69 -12.11
C ASP A 83 3.36 8.50 -12.12
N GLN A 84 4.02 8.87 -11.03
CA GLN A 84 5.48 8.70 -10.91
C GLN A 84 5.85 7.22 -10.86
N ARG A 85 5.09 6.41 -10.10
CA ARG A 85 5.26 4.96 -10.05
C ARG A 85 5.15 4.35 -11.46
N SER A 86 4.17 4.77 -12.26
CA SER A 86 3.99 4.25 -13.63
C SER A 86 5.22 4.46 -14.50
N VAL A 87 5.79 5.68 -14.49
CA VAL A 87 7.02 6.01 -15.22
C VAL A 87 8.19 5.16 -14.72
N LEU A 88 8.37 5.09 -13.40
CA LEU A 88 9.50 4.37 -12.82
C LEU A 88 9.39 2.85 -13.00
N ALA A 89 8.20 2.28 -12.92
CA ALA A 89 7.96 0.86 -13.20
C ALA A 89 8.28 0.50 -14.65
N ALA A 90 7.87 1.34 -15.61
CA ALA A 90 8.21 1.16 -17.02
C ALA A 90 9.73 1.21 -17.26
N ALA A 91 10.45 2.10 -16.56
CA ALA A 91 11.91 2.20 -16.65
C ALA A 91 12.65 1.06 -15.92
N ALA A 92 12.17 0.65 -14.75
CA ALA A 92 12.77 -0.36 -13.89
C ALA A 92 12.62 -1.80 -14.42
N GLY A 93 11.66 -2.04 -15.33
CA GLY A 93 11.43 -3.36 -15.93
C GLY A 93 11.30 -4.45 -14.87
N PHE A 94 11.96 -5.60 -15.11
CA PHE A 94 11.89 -6.76 -14.20
C PHE A 94 12.34 -6.44 -12.77
N SER A 95 13.39 -5.63 -12.61
CA SER A 95 13.92 -5.23 -11.30
C SER A 95 12.93 -4.39 -10.48
N GLY A 96 11.94 -3.78 -11.14
CA GLY A 96 10.90 -2.97 -10.50
C GLY A 96 9.66 -3.76 -10.05
N LEU A 97 9.46 -5.01 -10.49
CA LEU A 97 8.18 -5.73 -10.27
C LEU A 97 7.82 -5.91 -8.80
N GLY A 98 8.80 -6.28 -7.97
CA GLY A 98 8.61 -6.44 -6.53
C GLY A 98 8.18 -5.15 -5.83
N PRO A 99 8.97 -4.07 -5.90
CA PRO A 99 8.60 -2.81 -5.25
C PRO A 99 7.34 -2.16 -5.86
N ASP A 100 7.16 -2.18 -7.18
CA ASP A 100 5.93 -1.70 -7.85
C ASP A 100 4.68 -2.45 -7.36
N GLY A 101 4.77 -3.78 -7.24
CA GLY A 101 3.70 -4.61 -6.73
C GLY A 101 3.31 -4.27 -5.29
N LYS A 102 4.29 -3.96 -4.42
CA LYS A 102 4.02 -3.51 -3.04
C LYS A 102 3.32 -2.16 -3.01
N ILE A 103 3.79 -1.18 -3.80
CA ILE A 103 3.17 0.14 -3.88
C ILE A 103 1.69 -0.01 -4.29
N LYS A 104 1.43 -0.69 -5.41
CA LYS A 104 0.06 -0.97 -5.90
C LYS A 104 -0.83 -1.65 -4.87
N LYS A 105 -0.28 -2.62 -4.13
CA LYS A 105 -1.04 -3.40 -3.14
C LYS A 105 -1.48 -2.57 -1.94
N PHE A 106 -0.64 -1.66 -1.45
CA PHE A 106 -0.85 -0.98 -0.17
C PHE A 106 -1.37 0.47 -0.29
N THR A 107 -1.09 1.16 -1.40
CA THR A 107 -1.59 2.53 -1.66
C THR A 107 -3.13 2.66 -1.53
N PRO A 108 -3.97 1.68 -1.96
CA PRO A 108 -5.42 1.80 -1.76
C PRO A 108 -5.86 1.97 -0.30
N THR A 109 -5.16 1.33 0.64
CA THR A 109 -5.41 1.48 2.08
C THR A 109 -5.04 2.88 2.57
N VAL A 110 -3.92 3.42 2.07
CA VAL A 110 -3.48 4.78 2.39
C VAL A 110 -4.48 5.81 1.88
N LEU A 111 -4.85 5.74 0.60
CA LEU A 111 -5.83 6.63 -0.03
C LEU A 111 -7.19 6.60 0.68
N LYS A 112 -7.70 5.40 1.02
CA LYS A 112 -8.95 5.24 1.75
C LYS A 112 -8.92 5.98 3.10
N SER A 113 -7.83 5.81 3.83
CA SER A 113 -7.66 6.36 5.19
C SER A 113 -7.47 7.88 5.16
N LEU A 114 -6.66 8.40 4.21
CA LEU A 114 -6.49 9.84 3.98
C LEU A 114 -7.80 10.51 3.56
N LYS A 115 -8.54 9.88 2.63
CA LYS A 115 -9.85 10.37 2.17
C LYS A 115 -10.86 10.45 3.31
N GLU A 116 -10.86 9.48 4.22
CA GLU A 116 -11.76 9.48 5.37
C GLU A 116 -11.42 10.62 6.35
N MET A 117 -10.13 10.86 6.62
CA MET A 117 -9.71 12.02 7.42
C MET A 117 -10.06 13.35 6.75
N ALA A 118 -9.84 13.46 5.43
CA ALA A 118 -10.19 14.64 4.63
C ALA A 118 -11.71 14.92 4.64
N ARG A 119 -12.53 13.87 4.65
CA ARG A 119 -13.99 13.97 4.71
C ARG A 119 -14.49 14.35 6.09
N ILE A 120 -14.08 13.61 7.13
CA ILE A 120 -14.61 13.79 8.50
C ILE A 120 -14.00 15.02 9.19
N GLY A 121 -12.68 15.16 9.15
CA GLY A 121 -11.97 16.27 9.77
C GLY A 121 -12.01 16.30 11.29
N THR A 122 -11.90 15.16 11.99
CA THR A 122 -11.92 15.15 13.47
C THR A 122 -10.69 14.46 14.04
N PRO A 123 -10.25 14.80 15.27
CA PRO A 123 -9.16 14.10 15.95
C PRO A 123 -9.38 12.58 16.05
N THR A 124 -10.62 12.15 16.31
CA THR A 124 -10.98 10.72 16.34
C THR A 124 -10.75 10.03 15.00
N SER A 125 -11.05 10.69 13.87
CA SER A 125 -10.76 10.08 12.56
C SER A 125 -9.25 10.00 12.31
N VAL A 126 -8.48 10.98 12.78
CA VAL A 126 -7.01 10.96 12.73
C VAL A 126 -6.45 9.81 13.56
N GLN A 127 -6.88 9.67 14.81
CA GLN A 127 -6.44 8.62 15.73
C GLN A 127 -6.73 7.22 15.18
N LYS A 128 -7.87 7.05 14.51
CA LYS A 128 -8.22 5.78 13.85
C LYS A 128 -7.36 5.49 12.61
N ASN A 129 -7.11 6.48 11.76
CA ASN A 129 -6.60 6.25 10.40
C ASN A 129 -5.07 6.36 10.29
N VAL A 130 -4.41 7.22 11.08
CA VAL A 130 -2.95 7.35 11.02
C VAL A 130 -2.23 6.03 11.30
N PRO A 131 -2.56 5.25 12.36
CA PRO A 131 -1.88 3.99 12.62
C PRO A 131 -2.02 2.99 11.47
N ILE A 132 -3.22 2.91 10.87
CA ILE A 132 -3.50 2.04 9.71
C ILE A 132 -2.59 2.40 8.52
N ILE A 133 -2.43 3.70 8.26
CA ILE A 133 -1.54 4.17 7.19
C ILE A 133 -0.10 3.81 7.50
N GLU A 134 0.37 4.05 8.73
CA GLU A 134 1.76 3.79 9.12
C GLU A 134 2.12 2.31 9.05
N GLU A 135 1.21 1.43 9.47
CA GLU A 135 1.36 -0.03 9.44
C GLU A 135 1.63 -0.55 8.02
N VAL A 136 0.93 -0.01 7.01
CA VAL A 136 1.13 -0.45 5.62
C VAL A 136 2.25 0.33 4.93
N ARG A 137 2.35 1.64 5.17
CA ARG A 137 3.22 2.54 4.41
C ARG A 137 4.69 2.39 4.81
N ASN A 138 4.98 2.31 6.11
CA ASN A 138 6.35 2.26 6.61
C ASN A 138 7.11 1.00 6.15
N PRO A 139 6.60 -0.23 6.35
CA PRO A 139 7.35 -1.43 5.96
C PRO A 139 7.23 -1.76 4.47
N ASN A 140 6.20 -1.27 3.77
CA ASN A 140 5.95 -1.69 2.38
C ASN A 140 6.18 -0.58 1.36
N ILE A 141 5.54 0.59 1.51
CA ILE A 141 5.53 1.61 0.46
C ILE A 141 6.83 2.40 0.47
N LEU A 142 7.22 2.99 1.61
CA LEU A 142 8.42 3.82 1.73
C LEU A 142 9.70 3.15 1.20
N PRO A 143 10.07 1.93 1.63
CA PRO A 143 11.24 1.25 1.07
C PRO A 143 11.05 0.89 -0.42
N SER A 144 9.82 0.58 -0.85
CA SER A 144 9.56 0.26 -2.25
C SER A 144 9.69 1.47 -3.18
N ILE A 145 9.37 2.68 -2.72
CA ILE A 145 9.63 3.92 -3.48
C ILE A 145 11.12 4.03 -3.75
N THR A 146 11.96 3.92 -2.72
CA THR A 146 13.42 3.99 -2.85
C THR A 146 13.94 2.89 -3.78
N GLN A 147 13.46 1.65 -3.62
CA GLN A 147 13.88 0.51 -4.45
C GLN A 147 13.48 0.67 -5.91
N LEU A 148 12.25 1.10 -6.18
CA LEU A 148 11.73 1.31 -7.54
C LEU A 148 12.49 2.43 -8.24
N SER A 149 12.68 3.57 -7.58
CA SER A 149 13.45 4.70 -8.11
C SER A 149 14.89 4.30 -8.43
N ASN A 150 15.56 3.59 -7.52
CA ASN A 150 16.93 3.11 -7.76
C ASN A 150 17.01 2.06 -8.88
N ALA A 151 16.01 1.19 -9.02
CA ALA A 151 15.94 0.23 -10.12
C ALA A 151 15.76 0.94 -11.47
N ALA A 152 14.88 1.93 -11.52
CA ALA A 152 14.63 2.75 -12.71
C ALA A 152 15.88 3.56 -13.12
N MET A 153 16.53 4.23 -12.17
CA MET A 153 17.75 5.00 -12.41
C MET A 153 18.89 4.10 -12.92
N SER A 154 19.10 2.95 -12.29
CA SER A 154 20.14 1.99 -12.71
C SER A 154 19.97 1.53 -14.16
N LEU A 155 18.74 1.22 -14.59
CA LEU A 155 18.48 0.80 -15.97
C LEU A 155 18.46 1.96 -16.98
N SER A 156 18.43 3.20 -16.49
CA SER A 156 18.47 4.41 -17.30
C SER A 156 19.87 5.03 -17.38
N GLY A 157 20.89 4.34 -16.86
CA GLY A 157 22.28 4.82 -16.83
C GLY A 157 22.50 5.98 -15.86
N LEU A 158 21.65 6.12 -14.83
CA LEU A 158 21.76 7.13 -13.79
C LEU A 158 22.32 6.53 -12.50
N GLU A 159 22.98 7.38 -11.71
CA GLU A 159 23.45 7.03 -10.36
C GLU A 159 22.28 6.69 -9.43
N LYS A 160 22.48 5.73 -8.53
CA LYS A 160 21.45 5.24 -7.59
C LYS A 160 21.39 6.09 -6.33
N ASN A 161 20.82 7.28 -6.43
CA ASN A 161 20.75 8.27 -5.35
C ASN A 161 19.33 8.55 -4.84
N ALA A 162 18.39 7.58 -4.99
CA ALA A 162 17.01 7.80 -4.56
C ALA A 162 16.95 8.08 -3.06
N LYS A 163 16.06 9.01 -2.68
CA LYS A 163 15.83 9.37 -1.27
C LYS A 163 15.43 8.14 -0.46
N VAL A 164 16.06 7.96 0.70
CA VAL A 164 15.64 7.02 1.73
C VAL A 164 14.69 7.75 2.68
N PHE A 165 13.50 7.20 2.87
CA PHE A 165 12.49 7.79 3.74
C PHE A 165 12.62 7.25 5.16
N LYS A 166 12.44 8.14 6.13
CA LYS A 166 12.25 7.74 7.53
C LYS A 166 10.80 7.31 7.72
N ASN A 167 10.58 6.37 8.63
CA ASN A 167 9.24 5.97 9.03
C ASN A 167 8.46 7.17 9.58
N THR A 168 7.18 7.22 9.25
CA THR A 168 6.23 8.12 9.91
C THR A 168 5.87 7.55 11.28
N THR A 169 5.77 8.45 12.25
CA THR A 169 5.56 8.13 13.68
C THR A 169 4.51 9.06 14.28
N GLY A 170 3.55 9.49 13.46
CA GLY A 170 2.40 10.25 13.90
C GLY A 170 1.62 9.50 14.96
N SER A 171 1.44 8.18 14.83
CA SER A 171 0.65 7.42 15.80
C SER A 171 1.23 7.39 17.20
N SER A 172 2.55 7.48 17.36
CA SER A 172 3.18 7.53 18.69
C SER A 172 2.90 8.82 19.46
N LYS A 173 2.24 9.81 18.83
CA LYS A 173 1.84 11.08 19.45
C LYS A 173 0.45 11.04 20.05
N PHE A 174 -0.34 10.00 19.76
CA PHE A 174 -1.56 9.73 20.51
C PHE A 174 -1.12 9.33 21.91
N LYS A 175 -1.18 10.25 22.87
CA LYS A 175 -0.94 9.91 24.28
C LYS A 175 -1.98 8.87 24.69
N ASP A 176 -1.54 7.81 25.38
CA ASP A 176 -2.42 6.99 26.22
C ASP A 176 -3.05 7.93 27.25
N GLY A 177 -4.29 8.33 27.04
CA GLY A 177 -4.91 9.39 27.82
C GLY A 177 -6.29 9.74 27.30
N ASP A 178 -7.20 8.77 27.35
CA ASP A 178 -8.62 8.96 27.69
C ASP A 178 -9.27 7.59 27.90
N ASP A 179 -8.92 6.95 29.03
CA ASP A 179 -9.82 6.02 29.74
C ASP A 179 -10.90 6.80 30.52
N ASP A 180 -11.34 7.95 30.01
CA ASP A 180 -12.43 8.72 30.59
C ASP A 180 -13.77 8.16 30.09
N LYS A 181 -14.24 7.17 30.86
CA LYS A 181 -15.62 7.06 31.35
C LYS A 181 -16.69 7.67 30.44
N ASN A 182 -17.13 6.91 29.45
CA ASN A 182 -18.54 6.96 29.08
C ASN A 182 -19.14 5.56 29.23
N GLY A 183 -19.56 5.28 30.47
CA GLY A 183 -20.32 4.11 30.82
C GLY A 183 -21.66 4.12 30.11
N SER A 184 -21.73 3.48 28.94
CA SER A 184 -22.99 2.90 28.47
C SER A 184 -23.16 1.55 29.16
N SER A 185 -23.55 1.64 30.43
CA SER A 185 -24.18 0.56 31.19
C SER A 185 -25.45 0.16 30.44
N SER A 186 -25.36 -0.84 29.58
CA SER A 186 -26.53 -1.57 29.12
C SER A 186 -27.00 -2.45 30.28
N THR A 187 -28.01 -1.94 30.97
CA THR A 187 -28.84 -2.65 31.94
C THR A 187 -29.26 -4.01 31.38
N LYS A 188 -28.54 -5.07 31.77
CA LYS A 188 -29.08 -6.43 31.70
C LYS A 188 -30.02 -6.58 32.89
N ASN A 189 -31.30 -6.34 32.64
CA ASN A 189 -32.36 -6.88 33.47
C ASN A 189 -32.22 -8.40 33.48
N ASN A 190 -31.85 -8.98 34.61
CA ASN A 190 -32.26 -10.34 34.90
C ASN A 190 -32.79 -10.43 36.33
N SER A 191 -34.10 -10.59 36.40
CA SER A 191 -34.86 -10.89 37.61
C SER A 191 -34.73 -12.39 37.89
N SER A 192 -34.14 -12.75 39.03
CA SER A 192 -34.55 -13.96 39.78
C SER A 192 -34.07 -13.93 41.23
N SER A 193 -34.99 -13.47 42.07
CA SER A 193 -35.35 -13.91 43.42
C SER A 193 -34.71 -15.19 44.01
N ASN A 194 -34.21 -15.02 45.25
CA ASN A 194 -34.20 -15.93 46.43
C ASN A 194 -33.24 -17.15 46.38
N ASN A 195 -32.45 -17.50 47.40
CA ASN A 195 -32.69 -17.49 48.85
C ASN A 195 -31.38 -17.45 49.67
N GLU A 196 -31.57 -17.23 50.98
CA GLU A 196 -30.67 -16.99 52.11
C GLU A 196 -29.70 -18.13 52.51
N GLU A 197 -28.87 -17.79 53.51
CA GLU A 197 -28.09 -18.63 54.45
C GLU A 197 -26.71 -19.12 53.97
N ASP A 198 -25.66 -19.18 54.77
CA ASP A 198 -25.25 -18.58 56.05
C ASP A 198 -23.78 -19.01 56.24
N ASP A 199 -23.09 -18.34 57.14
CA ASP A 199 -21.99 -18.88 57.95
C ASP A 199 -20.58 -19.09 57.33
N SER A 200 -19.64 -19.31 58.24
CA SER A 200 -18.45 -18.48 58.43
C SER A 200 -17.13 -19.24 58.36
N SER A 201 -16.06 -18.48 58.62
CA SER A 201 -14.76 -18.95 59.13
C SER A 201 -13.82 -19.55 58.07
N SER A 202 -12.49 -19.53 58.16
CA SER A 202 -11.45 -18.91 58.99
C SER A 202 -10.15 -19.59 58.50
N LYS A 203 -8.99 -18.95 58.74
CA LYS A 203 -7.62 -19.53 58.70
C LYS A 203 -7.05 -19.83 57.30
N ASN A 204 -5.74 -19.74 57.07
CA ASN A 204 -4.61 -19.19 57.79
C ASN A 204 -3.42 -19.23 56.81
N SER A 205 -2.49 -18.32 57.03
CA SER A 205 -1.13 -18.22 56.49
C SER A 205 -0.31 -19.51 56.41
N THR A 206 0.64 -19.54 55.46
CA THR A 206 2.09 -19.92 55.56
C THR A 206 2.64 -20.07 54.12
N SER A 207 3.49 -19.20 53.58
CA SER A 207 4.93 -18.94 53.83
C SER A 207 5.91 -19.87 53.10
N ALA A 208 6.89 -19.21 52.43
CA ALA A 208 8.26 -19.65 52.11
C ALA A 208 8.48 -20.52 50.84
N LYS A 209 9.26 -20.01 49.87
CA LYS A 209 10.67 -20.40 49.55
C LYS A 209 10.71 -21.61 48.59
N ASP A 210 11.55 -21.75 47.56
CA ASP A 210 12.81 -21.15 47.16
C ASP A 210 12.99 -21.32 45.62
N LYS A 211 13.92 -20.51 45.09
CA LYS A 211 14.78 -20.63 43.90
C LYS A 211 14.77 -21.94 43.08
N GLU A 212 14.86 -21.82 41.75
CA GLU A 212 16.07 -22.17 40.97
C GLU A 212 15.93 -21.80 39.49
N ASP A 213 16.93 -21.07 38.98
CA ASP A 213 17.32 -21.00 37.57
C ASP A 213 17.85 -22.38 37.14
N ASP A 214 17.41 -22.92 36.00
CA ASP A 214 18.34 -23.69 35.17
C ASP A 214 17.94 -23.66 33.68
N SER A 215 18.90 -23.21 32.88
CA SER A 215 18.83 -23.15 31.42
C SER A 215 19.47 -24.40 30.84
N ARG A 216 18.73 -25.23 30.08
CA ARG A 216 19.34 -26.26 29.21
C ARG A 216 18.63 -26.44 27.87
N ASN A 217 19.26 -25.82 26.88
CA ASN A 217 19.56 -26.34 25.54
C ASN A 217 19.34 -27.86 25.33
N THR A 218 18.52 -28.22 24.34
CA THR A 218 18.69 -29.45 23.55
C THR A 218 18.31 -29.21 22.09
N ASN A 219 19.33 -29.11 21.23
CA ASN A 219 19.22 -29.47 19.81
C ASN A 219 18.94 -30.98 19.70
N HIS A 220 17.98 -31.37 18.86
CA HIS A 220 17.97 -32.72 18.30
C HIS A 220 17.76 -32.68 16.79
N VAL A 221 18.82 -33.08 16.10
CA VAL A 221 18.88 -33.52 14.71
C VAL A 221 18.55 -35.01 14.68
N ALA A 222 17.74 -35.43 13.71
CA ALA A 222 17.71 -36.72 13.04
C ALA A 222 16.94 -36.46 11.71
N GLY A 223 17.51 -36.63 10.51
CA GLY A 223 18.20 -37.82 10.01
C GLY A 223 17.13 -38.74 9.41
N ASP A 224 16.75 -38.52 8.15
CA ASP A 224 17.19 -39.28 6.97
C ASP A 224 16.23 -40.45 6.63
N ASN A 225 15.65 -40.44 5.41
CA ASN A 225 15.92 -41.49 4.43
C ASN A 225 15.09 -41.35 3.14
N ASN A 226 15.87 -41.08 2.10
CA ASN A 226 15.76 -41.38 0.68
C ASN A 226 14.95 -42.64 0.29
N THR A 227 14.15 -42.55 -0.78
CA THR A 227 13.99 -43.64 -1.76
C THR A 227 13.83 -43.08 -3.17
N ASP A 228 14.88 -43.33 -3.94
CA ASP A 228 15.03 -43.31 -5.39
C ASP A 228 14.28 -44.48 -6.06
N ALA A 229 13.62 -44.18 -7.18
CA ALA A 229 13.22 -45.03 -8.32
C ALA A 229 12.15 -44.22 -9.10
N GLY A 230 12.20 -43.92 -10.39
CA GLY A 230 12.93 -44.46 -11.52
C GLY A 230 11.94 -44.59 -12.69
N ARG A 231 12.22 -43.90 -13.81
CA ARG A 231 11.72 -44.09 -15.20
C ARG A 231 10.20 -43.97 -15.50
N ASP A 232 9.84 -43.10 -16.45
CA ASP A 232 9.67 -43.54 -17.84
C ASP A 232 9.59 -42.36 -18.84
N SER A 233 10.32 -42.52 -19.94
CA SER A 233 10.18 -41.76 -21.17
C SER A 233 9.03 -42.34 -21.99
N ASN A 234 8.24 -41.50 -22.66
CA ASN A 234 7.52 -41.92 -23.85
C ASN A 234 7.45 -40.77 -24.85
N ASP A 235 8.36 -40.82 -25.82
CA ASP A 235 8.10 -40.36 -27.17
C ASP A 235 7.02 -41.25 -27.78
N ASN A 236 6.04 -40.65 -28.47
CA ASN A 236 5.41 -41.35 -29.59
C ASN A 236 4.95 -40.33 -30.64
N ASP A 237 5.69 -40.34 -31.73
CA ASP A 237 5.30 -39.90 -33.07
C ASP A 237 4.21 -40.84 -33.61
N SER A 238 3.18 -40.28 -34.29
CA SER A 238 2.50 -40.81 -35.48
C SER A 238 1.08 -40.25 -35.62
N ASN A 239 0.90 -39.25 -36.49
CA ASN A 239 0.17 -39.31 -37.77
C ASN A 239 -0.27 -37.91 -38.23
#